data_AF-A0A7W8T4N6-F1
#
_entry.id   AF-A0A7W8T4N6-F1
#
_cell.length_a   1.000
_cell.length_b   1.000
_cell.length_c   1.000
_cell.angle_alpha   90.00
_cell.angle_beta   90.00
_cell.angle_gamma   90.00
#
_symmetry.space_group_name_H-M   'P 1'
#
loop_
_entity.id
_entity.type
_entity.pdbx_description
1 polymer ?
#
loop_
_entity_poly.entity_id
_entity_poly.type
_entity_poly.pdbx_seq_one_letter_code
_entity_poly.pdbx_strand_id
1 'polypeptide(L)' 'MQFTLGEIEGAIHWWRVRASSDAGFAGSAVGCALARLYGETIAEHRVVPDNELYDLQRDALRIFVRVSTVLQETEVQR' A
#
# COMPACT_ATOMS: atom_id res chain seq x y z
N MET A 1 7.37 6.99 9.87
CA MET A 1 6.98 5.63 9.47
C MET A 1 7.86 5.20 8.31
N GLN A 2 8.12 3.92 8.16
CA GLN A 2 8.87 3.35 7.04
C GLN A 2 8.06 2.19 6.47
N PHE A 3 8.16 1.98 5.17
CA PHE A 3 7.40 0.95 4.44
C PHE A 3 8.35 -0.02 3.77
N THR A 4 8.18 -1.29 4.11
CA THR A 4 8.87 -2.43 3.49
C THR A 4 8.20 -2.80 2.17
N LEU A 5 8.92 -3.55 1.33
CA LEU A 5 8.35 -4.11 0.10
C LEU A 5 7.08 -4.93 0.37
N GLY A 6 7.08 -5.74 1.43
CA GLY A 6 5.91 -6.55 1.81
C GLY A 6 4.69 -5.71 2.23
N GLU A 7 4.89 -4.56 2.88
CA GLU A 7 3.79 -3.63 3.18
C GLU A 7 3.23 -2.96 1.92
N ILE A 8 4.09 -2.68 0.94
CA ILE A 8 3.68 -2.14 -0.36
C ILE A 8 2.88 -3.19 -1.15
N GLU A 9 3.35 -4.44 -1.19
CA GLU A 9 2.61 -5.57 -1.78
C GLU A 9 1.26 -5.80 -1.10
N GLY A 10 1.25 -5.77 0.23
CA GLY A 10 0.04 -5.87 1.05
C GLY A 10 -0.96 -4.76 0.73
N ALA A 11 -0.49 -3.52 0.61
CA ALA A 11 -1.32 -2.38 0.22
C ALA A 11 -1.87 -2.55 -1.20
N ILE A 12 -1.04 -2.94 -2.18
CA ILE A 12 -1.49 -3.21 -3.56
C ILE A 12 -2.61 -4.25 -3.56
N HIS A 13 -2.41 -5.37 -2.86
CA HIS A 13 -3.42 -6.41 -2.78
C HIS A 13 -4.71 -5.89 -2.13
N TRP A 14 -4.59 -5.19 -1.00
CA TRP A 14 -5.72 -4.65 -0.25
C TRP A 14 -6.58 -3.66 -1.05
N TRP A 15 -5.93 -2.78 -1.83
CA TRP A 15 -6.62 -1.84 -2.72
C TRP A 15 -7.23 -2.54 -3.93
N ARG A 16 -6.49 -3.49 -4.52
CA ARG A 16 -6.95 -4.26 -5.69
C ARG A 16 -8.24 -5.03 -5.41
N VAL A 17 -8.34 -5.73 -4.28
CA VAL A 17 -9.55 -6.50 -3.92
C VAL A 17 -10.77 -5.63 -3.59
N ARG A 18 -10.57 -4.33 -3.37
CA ARG A 18 -11.64 -3.35 -3.10
C ARG A 18 -12.06 -2.55 -4.33
N ALA A 19 -11.30 -2.63 -5.40
CA ALA A 19 -11.69 -2.03 -6.67
C ALA A 19 -12.84 -2.82 -7.31
N SER A 20 -13.64 -2.16 -8.14
CA SER A 20 -14.73 -2.81 -8.88
C SER A 20 -14.24 -3.86 -9.87
N SER A 21 -12.99 -3.78 -10.31
CA SER A 21 -12.30 -4.77 -11.14
C SER A 21 -10.79 -4.53 -11.13
N ASP A 22 -10.01 -5.50 -11.60
CA ASP A 22 -8.57 -5.35 -11.80
C ASP A 22 -8.23 -4.22 -12.78
N ALA A 23 -9.00 -4.08 -13.87
CA ALA A 23 -8.84 -2.99 -14.82
C ALA A 23 -9.15 -1.63 -14.17
N GLY A 24 -10.18 -1.58 -13.31
CA GLY A 24 -10.52 -0.40 -12.53
C GLY A 24 -9.41 0.01 -11.56
N PHE A 25 -8.79 -0.96 -10.89
CA PHE A 25 -7.62 -0.72 -10.05
C PHE A 25 -6.44 -0.20 -10.86
N ALA A 26 -6.07 -0.90 -11.94
CA ALA A 26 -4.93 -0.54 -12.78
C ALA A 26 -5.08 0.86 -13.41
N GLY A 27 -6.30 1.24 -13.79
CA GLY A 27 -6.62 2.58 -14.33
C GLY A 27 -6.78 3.67 -13.26
N SER A 28 -6.78 3.33 -11.98
CA SER A 28 -6.93 4.30 -10.90
C SER A 28 -5.63 5.02 -10.57
N ALA A 29 -5.74 6.25 -10.06
CA ALA A 29 -4.57 7.02 -9.59
C ALA A 29 -3.81 6.29 -8.48
N VAL A 30 -4.53 5.64 -7.55
CA VAL A 30 -3.94 4.86 -6.45
C VAL A 30 -3.19 3.64 -6.99
N GLY A 31 -3.80 2.88 -7.90
CA GLY A 31 -3.15 1.71 -8.50
C GLY A 31 -1.89 2.08 -9.27
N CYS A 32 -1.94 3.15 -10.06
CA CYS A 32 -0.77 3.69 -10.75
C CYS A 32 0.34 4.15 -9.78
N ALA A 33 -0.02 4.86 -8.71
CA ALA A 33 0.94 5.37 -7.73
C ALA A 33 1.64 4.24 -6.96
N LEU A 34 0.89 3.21 -6.54
CA LEU A 34 1.43 2.05 -5.85
C LEU A 34 2.29 1.18 -6.77
N ALA A 35 1.88 0.99 -8.04
CA ALA A 35 2.67 0.24 -9.01
C ALA A 35 4.03 0.91 -9.31
N ARG A 36 4.07 2.25 -9.40
CA ARG A 36 5.33 2.99 -9.54
C ARG A 36 6.22 2.83 -8.32
N LEU A 37 5.66 3.03 -7.12
CA LEU A 37 6.40 2.87 -5.87
C LEU A 37 6.99 1.45 -5.75
N TYR A 38 6.21 0.43 -6.09
CA TYR A 38 6.66 -0.96 -6.07
C TYR A 38 7.83 -1.20 -7.02
N GLY A 39 7.76 -0.68 -8.24
CA GLY A 39 8.85 -0.75 -9.21
C GLY A 39 10.13 -0.06 -8.72
N GLU A 40 10.01 1.15 -8.15
CA GLU A 40 11.13 1.91 -7.58
C GLU A 40 11.76 1.16 -6.40
N THR A 41 10.94 0.64 -5.50
CA THR A 41 11.38 -0.10 -4.30
C THR A 41 12.14 -1.38 -4.67
N ILE A 42 11.69 -2.10 -5.71
CA ILE A 42 12.41 -3.27 -6.24
C ILE A 42 13.76 -2.86 -6.84
N ALA A 43 13.79 -1.79 -7.64
CA ALA A 43 15.02 -1.36 -8.28
C ALA A 43 16.09 -0.97 -7.25
N GLU A 44 15.68 -0.27 -6.18
CA GLU A 44 16.58 0.28 -5.17
C GLU A 44 16.82 -0.65 -3.96
N HIS A 45 16.09 -1.77 -3.86
CA HIS A 45 16.19 -2.76 -2.78
C HIS A 45 16.16 -2.13 -1.37
N ARG A 46 15.32 -1.11 -1.18
CA ARG A 46 15.31 -0.29 0.03
C ARG A 46 13.98 -0.28 0.74
N VAL A 47 14.02 0.13 2.00
CA VAL A 47 12.83 0.52 2.75
C VAL A 47 12.53 1.99 2.44
N VAL A 48 11.26 2.35 2.24
CA VAL A 48 10.86 3.70 1.84
C VAL A 48 10.34 4.48 3.06
N PRO A 49 10.98 5.58 3.46
CA PRO A 49 10.49 6.40 4.55
C PRO A 49 9.32 7.28 4.11
N ASP A 50 8.38 7.52 5.02
CA ASP A 50 7.12 8.22 4.76
C ASP A 50 7.27 9.65 4.21
N ASN A 51 8.38 10.32 4.54
CA ASN A 51 8.70 11.66 4.04
C ASN A 51 9.20 11.69 2.59
N GLU A 52 9.57 10.54 2.02
CA GLU A 52 9.99 10.43 0.61
C GLU A 52 8.85 10.02 -0.32
N LEU A 53 7.70 9.65 0.24
CA LEU A 53 6.52 9.27 -0.55
C LEU A 53 5.81 10.50 -1.14
N TYR A 54 5.30 10.34 -2.36
CA TYR A 54 4.28 11.26 -2.87
C TYR A 54 2.98 11.11 -2.07
N ASP A 55 2.18 12.18 -1.98
CA ASP A 55 1.00 12.23 -1.12
C ASP A 55 0.04 11.06 -1.33
N LEU A 56 -0.22 10.70 -2.60
CA LEU A 56 -1.12 9.59 -2.91
C LEU A 56 -0.57 8.21 -2.48
N GLN A 57 0.75 8.02 -2.55
CA GLN A 57 1.39 6.80 -2.06
C GLN A 57 1.30 6.73 -0.53
N ARG A 58 1.62 7.85 0.13
CA ARG A 58 1.56 7.98 1.59
C ARG A 58 0.16 7.70 2.12
N ASP A 59 -0.86 8.33 1.53
CA ASP A 59 -2.24 8.16 1.96
C ASP A 59 -2.72 6.71 1.75
N ALA A 60 -2.43 6.13 0.58
CA ALA A 60 -2.81 4.75 0.28
C ALA A 60 -2.20 3.75 1.27
N LEU A 61 -0.92 3.93 1.61
CA LEU A 61 -0.19 3.07 2.54
C LEU A 61 -0.64 3.27 3.99
N ARG A 62 -0.87 4.50 4.43
CA ARG A 62 -1.36 4.80 5.79
C ARG A 62 -2.76 4.26 6.02
N ILE A 63 -3.65 4.36 5.02
CA ILE A 63 -4.98 3.76 5.10
C ILE A 63 -4.86 2.24 5.27
N PHE A 64 -4.04 1.59 4.45
CA PHE A 64 -3.80 0.15 4.55
C PHE A 64 -3.29 -0.23 5.94
N VAL A 65 -2.21 0.39 6.43
CA VAL A 65 -1.62 0.03 7.73
C VAL A 65 -2.59 0.29 8.87
N ARG A 66 -3.28 1.43 8.87
CA ARG A 66 -4.28 1.72 9.90
C ARG A 66 -5.37 0.66 9.97
N VAL A 67 -5.88 0.22 8.81
CA VAL A 67 -6.91 -0.82 8.75
C VAL A 67 -6.35 -2.18 9.16
N SER A 68 -5.14 -2.53 8.72
CA SER A 68 -4.48 -3.80 9.05
C SER A 68 -4.18 -3.93 10.55
N THR A 69 -3.76 -2.84 11.20
CA THR A 69 -3.55 -2.82 12.66
C THR A 69 -4.85 -3.03 13.42
N VAL A 70 -5.94 -2.35 13.03
CA VAL A 70 -7.24 -2.50 13.68
C VAL A 70 -7.79 -3.93 13.54
N LEU A 71 -7.61 -4.57 12.38
CA LEU A 71 -8.05 -5.95 12.16
C LEU A 71 -7.27 -6.94 13.03
N GLN A 72 -5.95 -6.78 13.17
CA GLN A 72 -5.13 -7.62 14.05
C GLN A 72 -5.53 -7.49 15.52
N GLU A 73 -5.77 -6.27 16.00
CA GLU A 73 -6.22 -6.04 17.39
C GLU A 73 -7.58 -6.71 17.68
N THR A 74 -8.46 -6.75 16.68
CA THR A 74 -9.79 -7.35 16.81
C THR A 74 -9.74 -8.89 16.82
N GLU A 75 -8.78 -9.50 16.12
CA GLU A 75 -8.57 -10.95 16.11
C GLU A 75 -7.91 -11.45 17.40
N VAL A 76 -7.01 -10.67 18.02
CA VAL A 76 -6.34 -11.03 19.29
C VAL A 76 -7.30 -11.01 20.49
N GLN A 77 -8.43 -10.30 20.39
CA GLN A 77 -9.43 -10.20 21.46
C GLN A 77 -10.56 -11.24 21.38
N ARG A 78 -10.51 -12.18 20.43
CA ARG A 78 -11.54 -13.25 20.27
C ARG A 78 -11.14 -14.59 20.84
#